data_AF-A0A7S0LVP6-F1
#
_entry.id   AF-A0A7S0LVP6-F1
#
_cell.length_a   1.000
_cell.length_b   1.000
_cell.length_c   1.000
_cell.angle_alpha   90.00
_cell.angle_beta   90.00
_cell.angle_gamma   90.00
#
_symmetry.space_group_name_H-M   'P 1'
#
loop_
_entity.id
_entity.type
_entity.pdbx_description
1 polymer ?
#
loop_
_entity_poly.entity_id
_entity_poly.type
_entity_poly.pdbx_seq_one_letter_code
_entity_poly.pdbx_strand_id
1 'polypeptide(L)'
;VQAAPGSFEIKECAIGELVPRYKYEVTLEEIDEILGEYEDGPFIAGKSVSAADIFWAPFLERFAAHLPMLYAKLVARDGRFESLTAWYDAMDELVPCYSCRVKGRAATWQAVLA
;
A
#
# COMPACT_ATOMS: atom_id res chain seq x y z
N VAL A 1 25.40 -29.08 -12.43
CA VAL A 1 24.12 -28.63 -11.83
C VAL A 1 23.82 -27.28 -12.44
N GLN A 2 22.87 -27.23 -13.36
CA GLN A 2 22.52 -26.04 -14.14
C GLN A 2 21.60 -25.16 -13.30
N ALA A 3 21.93 -23.88 -13.14
CA ALA A 3 21.15 -22.91 -12.39
C ALA A 3 19.82 -22.62 -13.08
N ALA A 4 18.73 -22.54 -12.31
CA ALA A 4 17.39 -22.22 -12.80
C ALA A 4 17.30 -20.75 -13.26
N PRO A 5 16.59 -20.45 -14.37
CA PRO A 5 16.36 -19.09 -14.83
C PRO A 5 15.20 -18.48 -14.03
N GLY A 6 15.42 -17.35 -13.36
CA GLY A 6 14.35 -16.64 -12.66
C GLY A 6 14.72 -15.96 -11.34
N SER A 7 16.01 -15.76 -11.04
CA SER A 7 16.37 -14.87 -9.94
C SER A 7 16.03 -13.43 -10.34
N PHE A 8 14.89 -12.94 -9.87
CA PHE A 8 14.56 -11.52 -9.90
C PHE A 8 15.58 -10.79 -9.03
N GLU A 9 16.62 -10.25 -9.67
CA GLU A 9 17.59 -9.40 -8.97
C GLU A 9 16.87 -8.12 -8.53
N ILE A 10 16.60 -8.03 -7.22
CA ILE A 10 16.24 -6.74 -6.63
C ILE A 10 17.52 -5.90 -6.68
N LYS A 11 17.72 -5.17 -7.78
CA LYS A 11 18.68 -4.07 -7.79
C LYS A 11 18.24 -3.09 -6.71
N GLU A 12 19.09 -2.97 -5.69
CA GLU A 12 18.96 -2.01 -4.62
C GLU A 12 19.00 -0.61 -5.26
N CYS A 13 18.05 0.26 -4.90
CA CYS A 13 18.08 1.63 -5.40
C CYS A 13 19.25 2.34 -4.74
N ALA A 14 20.09 3.04 -5.52
CA ALA A 14 21.14 3.85 -4.93
C ALA A 14 20.53 4.98 -4.08
N ILE A 15 21.28 5.45 -3.09
CA ILE A 15 20.84 6.57 -2.24
C ILE A 15 20.57 7.78 -3.14
N GLY A 16 19.36 8.34 -3.04
CA GLY A 16 18.92 9.51 -3.82
C GLY A 16 18.22 9.17 -5.13
N GLU A 17 18.12 7.89 -5.51
CA GLU A 17 17.34 7.47 -6.67
C GLU A 17 15.91 7.09 -6.26
N LEU A 18 14.95 7.44 -7.12
CA LEU A 18 13.57 7.01 -6.94
C LEU A 18 13.44 5.52 -7.27
N VAL A 19 12.81 4.78 -6.36
CA VAL A 19 12.44 3.38 -6.57
C VAL A 19 11.56 3.29 -7.83
N PRO A 20 11.91 2.49 -8.85
CA PRO A 20 11.17 2.45 -10.12
C PRO A 20 9.67 2.20 -9.95
N ARG A 21 8.86 2.89 -10.77
CA ARG A 21 7.39 2.83 -10.74
C ARG A 21 6.82 1.40 -10.65
N TYR A 22 7.33 0.50 -11.49
CA TYR A 22 6.80 -0.88 -11.59
C TYR A 22 6.90 -1.65 -10.27
N LYS A 23 7.87 -1.31 -9.39
CA LYS A 23 7.98 -1.97 -8.08
C LYS A 23 6.79 -1.62 -7.19
N TYR A 24 6.32 -0.37 -7.24
CA TYR A 24 5.12 0.03 -6.51
C TYR A 24 3.85 -0.57 -7.12
N GLU A 25 3.78 -0.68 -8.45
CA GLU A 25 2.66 -1.35 -9.12
C GLU A 25 2.57 -2.82 -8.68
N VAL A 26 3.68 -3.56 -8.74
CA VAL A 26 3.75 -4.95 -8.24
C VAL A 26 3.36 -5.05 -6.78
N THR A 27 3.87 -4.18 -5.90
CA THR A 27 3.49 -4.21 -4.47
C THR A 27 2.00 -3.91 -4.25
N LEU A 28 1.40 -3.00 -5.01
CA LEU A 28 -0.04 -2.71 -4.90
C LEU A 28 -0.87 -3.91 -5.40
N GLU A 29 -0.46 -4.55 -6.49
CA GLU A 29 -1.08 -5.77 -7.03
C GLU A 29 -0.99 -6.93 -6.04
N GLU A 30 0.19 -7.19 -5.46
CA GLU A 30 0.39 -8.26 -4.47
C GLU A 30 -0.46 -8.06 -3.21
N ILE A 31 -0.55 -6.83 -2.70
CA ILE A 31 -1.36 -6.54 -1.51
C ILE A 31 -2.85 -6.64 -1.84
N ASP A 32 -3.28 -6.19 -3.02
CA ASP A 32 -4.67 -6.34 -3.46
C ASP A 32 -5.08 -7.80 -3.60
N GLU A 33 -4.18 -8.65 -4.13
CA GLU A 33 -4.37 -10.10 -4.22
C GLU A 33 -4.48 -10.76 -2.84
N ILE A 34 -3.57 -10.41 -1.90
CA ILE A 34 -3.61 -10.92 -0.52
C ILE A 34 -4.93 -10.53 0.17
N LEU A 35 -5.37 -9.28 0.00
CA LEU A 35 -6.64 -8.81 0.56
C LEU A 35 -7.85 -9.50 -0.09
N GLY A 36 -7.73 -9.92 -1.35
CA GLY A 36 -8.75 -10.67 -2.07
C GLY A 36 -8.78 -12.18 -1.76
N GLU A 37 -7.79 -12.71 -1.02
CA GLU A 37 -7.71 -14.15 -0.70
C GLU A 37 -8.81 -14.60 0.27
N TYR A 38 -9.20 -13.71 1.20
CA TYR A 38 -10.16 -14.01 2.25
C TYR A 38 -11.52 -13.35 1.95
N GLU A 39 -12.57 -14.16 1.84
CA GLU A 39 -13.93 -13.65 1.58
C GLU A 39 -14.59 -12.99 2.82
N ASP A 40 -14.03 -13.14 4.02
CA ASP A 40 -14.69 -12.81 5.27
C ASP A 40 -14.41 -11.38 5.81
N GLY A 41 -13.62 -10.57 5.11
CA GLY A 41 -13.53 -9.16 5.43
C GLY A 41 -12.40 -8.39 4.75
N PRO A 42 -12.40 -7.06 4.95
CA PRO A 42 -11.54 -6.14 4.22
C PRO A 42 -10.12 -6.02 4.81
N PHE A 43 -9.77 -6.82 5.83
CA PHE A 43 -8.45 -6.77 6.46
C PHE A 43 -7.56 -7.91 5.96
N ILE A 44 -6.24 -7.77 6.12
CA ILE A 44 -5.26 -8.72 5.57
C ILE A 44 -5.46 -10.15 6.07
N ALA A 45 -6.01 -10.32 7.28
CA ALA A 45 -6.35 -11.62 7.86
C ALA A 45 -7.87 -11.85 7.97
N GLY A 46 -8.65 -11.26 7.05
CA GLY A 46 -10.10 -11.46 6.96
C GLY A 46 -10.91 -10.43 7.74
N LYS A 47 -11.78 -10.89 8.65
CA LYS A 47 -12.80 -10.04 9.30
C LYS A 47 -12.29 -8.98 10.28
N SER A 48 -11.13 -9.18 10.90
CA SER A 48 -10.65 -8.33 12.00
C SER A 48 -9.24 -7.79 11.74
N VAL A 49 -8.99 -6.57 12.21
CA VAL A 49 -7.64 -5.97 12.20
C VAL A 49 -6.65 -6.91 12.87
N SER A 50 -5.56 -7.17 12.16
CA SER A 50 -4.48 -8.05 12.56
C SER A 50 -3.16 -7.30 12.69
N ALA A 51 -2.12 -8.01 13.16
CA ALA A 51 -0.76 -7.48 13.17
C ALA A 51 -0.27 -7.13 11.75
N ALA A 52 -0.76 -7.81 10.72
CA ALA A 52 -0.40 -7.53 9.34
C ALA A 52 -0.91 -6.15 8.90
N ASP A 53 -2.16 -5.80 9.24
CA ASP A 53 -2.73 -4.48 8.95
C ASP A 53 -1.94 -3.37 9.65
N ILE A 54 -1.57 -3.60 10.91
CA ILE A 54 -0.76 -2.65 11.70
C ILE A 54 0.61 -2.44 11.06
N PHE A 55 1.23 -3.51 10.57
CA PHE A 55 2.54 -3.45 9.91
C PHE A 55 2.47 -2.69 8.58
N TRP A 56 1.45 -2.97 7.76
CA TRP A 56 1.32 -2.39 6.43
C TRP A 56 0.75 -0.97 6.41
N ALA A 57 -0.07 -0.60 7.41
CA ALA A 57 -0.73 0.70 7.48
C ALA A 57 0.15 1.91 7.19
N PRO A 58 1.33 2.10 7.83
CA PRO A 58 2.16 3.26 7.56
C PRO A 58 2.71 3.32 6.13
N PHE A 59 2.92 2.18 5.47
CA PHE A 59 3.39 2.13 4.09
C PHE A 59 2.27 2.46 3.11
N LEU A 60 1.12 1.81 3.28
CA LEU A 60 -0.06 2.03 2.44
C LEU A 60 -0.55 3.48 2.55
N GLU A 61 -0.60 4.05 3.75
CA GLU A 61 -0.93 5.47 3.93
C GLU A 61 -0.01 6.39 3.10
N ARG A 62 1.31 6.15 3.17
CA ARG A 62 2.29 6.92 2.40
C ARG A 62 2.17 6.67 0.91
N PHE A 63 1.82 5.46 0.47
CA PHE A 63 1.63 5.17 -0.94
C PHE A 63 0.44 5.93 -1.51
N ALA A 64 -0.68 5.96 -0.76
CA ALA A 64 -1.85 6.74 -1.15
C ALA A 64 -1.56 8.25 -1.27
N ALA A 65 -0.68 8.80 -0.41
CA ALA A 65 -0.29 10.20 -0.45
C ALA A 65 0.78 10.52 -1.52
N HIS A 66 1.84 9.72 -1.60
CA HIS A 66 3.06 10.05 -2.34
C HIS A 66 3.12 9.50 -3.76
N LEU A 67 2.55 8.32 -4.05
CA LEU A 67 2.65 7.75 -5.40
C LEU A 67 2.05 8.65 -6.48
N PRO A 68 0.90 9.34 -6.26
CA PRO A 68 0.37 10.27 -7.25
C PRO A 68 1.30 11.45 -7.55
N MET A 69 2.20 11.78 -6.62
CA MET A 69 3.17 12.86 -6.76
C MET A 69 4.44 12.41 -7.48
N LEU A 70 4.91 11.19 -7.19
CA LEU A 70 6.12 10.63 -7.78
C LEU A 70 5.88 10.12 -9.20
N TYR A 71 4.68 9.57 -9.45
CA TYR A 71 4.34 8.89 -10.69
C TYR A 71 2.95 9.31 -11.15
N ALA A 72 2.90 10.00 -12.30
CA ALA A 72 1.63 10.40 -12.89
C ALA A 72 0.69 9.19 -13.07
N LYS A 73 -0.55 9.28 -12.57
CA LYS A 73 -1.58 8.23 -12.65
C LYS A 73 -1.25 6.91 -11.91
N LEU A 74 -0.36 6.94 -10.92
CA LEU A 74 -0.25 5.82 -9.96
C LEU A 74 -0.95 6.21 -8.66
N VAL A 75 -2.13 5.66 -8.44
CA VAL A 75 -2.96 5.95 -7.27
C VAL A 75 -3.28 4.62 -6.60
N ALA A 76 -3.05 4.53 -5.28
CA ALA A 76 -3.31 3.30 -4.52
C ALA A 76 -4.81 3.06 -4.29
N ARG A 77 -5.60 4.14 -4.21
CA ARG A 77 -7.08 4.11 -4.19
C ARG A 77 -7.60 4.26 -5.62
N ASP A 78 -7.56 3.16 -6.36
CA ASP A 78 -7.92 3.07 -7.78
C ASP A 78 -8.77 1.82 -7.98
N GLY A 79 -9.71 1.85 -8.93
CA GLY A 79 -10.58 0.70 -9.21
C GLY A 79 -9.84 -0.54 -9.71
N ARG A 80 -8.56 -0.41 -10.07
CA ARG A 80 -7.68 -1.57 -10.34
C ARG A 80 -7.31 -2.37 -9.09
N PHE A 81 -7.43 -1.78 -7.91
CA PHE A 81 -7.10 -2.38 -6.62
C PHE A 81 -8.34 -2.33 -5.71
N GLU A 82 -9.35 -3.13 -6.04
CA GLU A 82 -10.66 -3.09 -5.39
C GLU A 82 -10.57 -3.49 -3.91
N SER A 83 -9.87 -4.59 -3.62
CA SER A 83 -9.68 -5.11 -2.26
C SER A 83 -8.86 -4.16 -1.41
N LEU A 84 -7.80 -3.57 -1.99
CA LEU A 84 -7.00 -2.55 -1.33
C LEU A 84 -7.79 -1.27 -1.06
N THR A 85 -8.65 -0.86 -2.00
CA THR A 85 -9.54 0.27 -1.78
C THR A 85 -10.52 0.00 -0.64
N ALA A 86 -11.09 -1.21 -0.57
CA ALA A 86 -11.95 -1.61 0.53
C ALA A 86 -11.21 -1.64 1.88
N TRP A 87 -9.96 -2.10 1.91
CA TRP A 87 -9.10 -2.07 3.09
C TRP A 87 -8.88 -0.64 3.59
N TYR A 88 -8.59 0.29 2.68
CA TYR A 88 -8.41 1.69 3.01
C TYR A 88 -9.66 2.32 3.66
N ASP A 89 -10.84 2.02 3.13
CA ASP A 89 -12.10 2.51 3.66
C ASP A 89 -12.42 1.87 5.02
N ALA A 90 -12.17 0.56 5.16
CA ALA A 90 -12.33 -0.17 6.41
C ALA A 90 -11.41 0.36 7.53
N MET A 91 -10.15 0.67 7.22
CA MET A 91 -9.22 1.26 8.18
C MET A 91 -9.69 2.66 8.63
N ASP A 92 -10.29 3.45 7.74
CA ASP A 92 -10.78 4.78 8.05
C ASP A 92 -12.07 4.76 8.89
N GLU A 93 -13.00 3.88 8.55
CA GLU A 93 -14.34 3.84 9.13
C GLU A 93 -14.45 2.93 10.37
N LEU A 94 -13.76 1.79 10.35
CA LEU A 94 -13.95 0.73 11.34
C LEU A 94 -12.86 0.69 12.41
N VAL A 95 -11.77 1.46 12.25
CA VAL A 95 -10.62 1.44 13.17
C VAL A 95 -10.36 2.83 13.77
N PRO A 96 -11.17 3.29 14.75
CA PRO A 96 -11.07 4.64 15.30
C PRO A 96 -9.71 4.98 15.93
N CYS A 97 -9.04 4.00 16.54
CA CYS A 97 -7.71 4.22 17.11
C CYS A 97 -6.68 4.58 16.04
N TYR A 98 -6.81 4.01 14.84
CA TYR A 98 -5.99 4.37 13.70
C TYR A 98 -6.43 5.71 13.12
N SER A 99 -7.70 5.84 12.70
CA SER A 99 -8.16 7.00 11.93
C SER A 99 -8.16 8.32 12.72
N CYS A 100 -8.32 8.27 14.05
CA CYS A 100 -8.35 9.47 14.90
C CYS A 100 -7.01 9.82 15.55
N ARG A 101 -6.07 8.87 15.68
CA ARG A 101 -4.84 9.09 16.47
C ARG A 101 -3.54 8.81 15.75
N VAL A 102 -3.56 7.93 14.75
CA VAL A 102 -2.34 7.47 14.07
C VAL A 102 -2.26 8.00 12.65
N LYS A 103 -3.38 7.93 11.91
CA LYS A 103 -3.41 8.29 10.49
C LYS A 103 -2.99 9.74 10.28
N GLY A 104 -2.07 9.96 9.34
CA GLY A 104 -1.65 11.29 8.92
C GLY A 104 -2.79 12.06 8.26
N ARG A 105 -2.86 13.37 8.52
CA ARG A 105 -3.87 14.24 7.90
C ARG A 105 -3.47 14.55 6.46
N ALA A 106 -4.39 14.37 5.52
CA ALA A 106 -4.18 14.70 4.10
C ALA A 106 -3.65 16.13 3.89
N ALA A 107 -4.17 17.11 4.64
CA ALA A 107 -3.69 18.49 4.57
C ALA A 107 -2.22 18.64 4.97
N THR A 108 -1.74 17.85 5.94
CA THR A 108 -0.32 17.85 6.33
C THR A 108 0.54 17.27 5.22
N TRP A 109 0.10 16.16 4.60
CA TRP A 109 0.80 15.57 3.46
C TRP A 109 0.90 16.53 2.28
N GLN A 110 -0.18 17.28 1.99
CA GLN A 110 -0.19 18.32 0.96
C GLN A 110 0.70 19.53 1.30
N ALA A 111 0.79 19.92 2.58
CA ALA A 111 1.59 21.06 3.01
C ALA A 111 3.10 20.85 2.86
N VAL A 112 3.58 19.59 2.89
CA VAL A 112 4.99 19.26 2.63
C VAL A 112 5.37 19.54 1.15
N LEU A 113 4.39 19.80 0.29
CA LEU A 113 4.56 19.94 -1.16
C LEU A 113 4.59 21.39 -1.64
N ALA A 114 4.32 22.36 -0.76
CA ALA A 114 4.29 23.79 -1.05
C ALA A 114 5.58 24.48 -0.56
#